data_AF-A0A9E2BYY8-F1
#
_entry.id   AF-A0A9E2BYY8-F1
#
_cell.length_a   1.000
_cell.length_b   1.000
_cell.length_c   1.000
_cell.angle_alpha   90.00
_cell.angle_beta   90.00
_cell.angle_gamma   90.00
#
_symmetry.space_group_name_H-M   'P 1'
#
loop_
_entity.id
_entity.type
_entity.pdbx_description
1 polymer ?
#
loop_
_entity_poly.entity_id
_entity_poly.type
_entity_poly.pdbx_seq_one_letter_code
_entity_poly.pdbx_strand_id
1 'polypeptide(L)' 'MSQQLSVYVHIPFCRWCCPYCAFYSLDTAGDQEIAAYPRLLLRELDLKAQDWRGLSLK' A
#
# COMPACT_ATOMS: atom_id res chain seq x y z
N MET A 1 -5.67 0.50 28.35
CA MET A 1 -4.53 0.11 27.51
C MET A 1 -4.84 0.56 26.09
N SER A 2 -4.18 1.62 25.61
CA SER A 2 -4.38 2.14 24.26
C SER A 2 -3.68 1.21 23.27
N GLN A 3 -4.44 0.53 22.42
CA GLN A 3 -3.89 -0.32 21.38
C GLN A 3 -3.36 0.58 20.25
N GLN A 4 -2.14 0.32 19.80
CA GLN A 4 -1.43 1.17 18.84
C GLN A 4 -1.49 0.56 17.44
N LEU A 5 -1.87 1.37 16.45
CA LEU A 5 -1.97 1.00 15.04
C LEU A 5 -0.68 1.34 14.31
N SER A 6 -0.17 0.39 13.53
CA SER A 6 0.89 0.60 12.55
C SER A 6 0.40 0.14 11.20
N VAL A 7 0.70 0.89 10.14
CA VAL A 7 0.23 0.61 8.78
C VAL A 7 1.44 0.37 7.88
N TYR A 8 1.43 -0.75 7.16
CA TYR A 8 2.38 -1.02 6.08
C TYR A 8 1.67 -0.83 4.75
N VAL A 9 2.19 0.06 3.92
CA VAL A 9 1.73 0.26 2.54
C VAL A 9 2.79 -0.29 1.61
N HIS A 10 2.43 -1.29 0.83
CA HIS A 10 3.32 -1.84 -0.18
C HIS A 10 3.27 -0.94 -1.42
N ILE A 11 4.41 -0.63 -2.05
CA ILE A 11 4.45 0.06 -3.36
C ILE A 11 5.12 -0.90 -4.35
N PRO A 12 4.36 -1.59 -5.21
CA PRO A 12 4.91 -2.67 -6.02
C PRO A 12 5.59 -2.19 -7.31
N PHE A 13 5.60 -0.89 -7.63
CA PHE A 13 6.07 -0.43 -8.94
C PHE A 13 7.58 -0.21 -8.97
N CYS A 14 8.20 -0.71 -10.02
CA CYS A 14 9.62 -0.52 -10.29
C CYS A 14 9.80 -0.06 -11.74
N ARG A 15 10.83 0.74 -12.01
CA ARG A 15 11.18 1.10 -13.39
C ARG A 15 11.77 -0.08 -14.17
N TRP A 16 12.44 -0.98 -13.45
CA TRP A 16 12.94 -2.28 -13.93
C TRP A 16 12.99 -3.24 -12.74
N CYS A 17 12.73 -4.52 -12.94
CA CYS A 17 12.92 -5.52 -11.88
C CYS A 17 14.37 -6.04 -11.88
N CYS A 18 15.05 -5.95 -10.74
CA CYS A 18 16.41 -6.49 -10.60
C CYS A 18 16.39 -8.04 -10.64
N PRO A 19 17.36 -8.72 -11.26
CA PRO A 19 17.41 -10.18 -11.33
C PRO A 19 17.47 -10.89 -9.96
N TYR A 20 17.95 -10.19 -8.94
CA TYR A 20 18.04 -10.69 -7.56
C TYR A 20 16.84 -10.28 -6.70
N CYS A 21 15.88 -9.52 -7.23
CA CYS A 21 14.77 -9.01 -6.43
C CYS A 21 13.87 -10.17 -5.97
N ALA A 22 13.78 -10.36 -4.65
CA ALA A 22 12.92 -11.37 -4.03
C ALA A 22 11.56 -10.80 -3.56
N PHE A 23 11.32 -9.50 -3.80
CA PHE A 23 10.09 -8.82 -3.39
C PHE A 23 9.11 -8.75 -4.56
N TYR A 24 7.81 -8.76 -4.25
CA TYR A 24 6.78 -8.50 -5.24
C TYR A 24 7.02 -7.12 -5.88
N SER A 25 7.24 -7.12 -7.19
CA SER A 25 7.56 -5.94 -7.99
C SER A 25 6.90 -6.07 -9.36
N LEU A 26 6.41 -4.96 -9.88
CA LEU A 26 5.78 -4.80 -11.17
C LEU A 26 6.59 -3.78 -11.97
N ASP A 27 7.35 -4.26 -12.94
CA ASP A 27 8.08 -3.43 -13.91
C ASP A 27 7.36 -3.27 -15.25
N THR A 28 6.20 -3.92 -15.38
CA THR A 28 5.32 -3.86 -16.56
C THR A 28 4.08 -3.00 -16.36
N ALA A 29 3.91 -2.40 -15.17
CA ALA A 29 2.76 -1.54 -14.88
C ALA A 29 2.78 -0.28 -15.77
N GLY A 30 1.64 0.04 -16.37
CA GLY A 30 1.49 1.24 -17.19
C GLY A 30 1.28 2.51 -16.36
N ASP A 31 1.55 3.67 -16.95
CA ASP A 31 1.40 4.98 -16.29
C ASP A 31 0.01 5.20 -15.67
N GLN A 32 -1.05 4.70 -16.32
CA GLN A 32 -2.42 4.82 -15.83
C GLN A 32 -2.65 4.00 -14.55
N GLU A 33 -2.04 2.82 -14.45
CA GLU A 33 -2.16 1.95 -13.27
C GLU A 33 -1.41 2.57 -12.08
N ILE A 34 -0.20 3.08 -12.33
CA ILE A 34 0.61 3.80 -11.34
C ILE A 34 -0.13 5.04 -10.86
N ALA A 35 -0.69 5.84 -11.78
CA ALA A 35 -1.43 7.06 -11.45
C ALA A 35 -2.73 6.77 -10.67
N ALA A 36 -3.38 5.62 -10.92
CA ALA A 36 -4.59 5.23 -10.20
C ALA A 36 -4.31 4.72 -8.77
N TYR A 37 -3.08 4.26 -8.50
CA TYR A 37 -2.75 3.55 -7.26
C TYR A 37 -3.05 4.31 -5.97
N PRO A 38 -2.71 5.61 -5.81
CA PRO A 38 -3.00 6.34 -4.57
C PRO A 38 -4.51 6.41 -4.27
N ARG A 39 -5.35 6.57 -5.30
CA ARG A 39 -6.81 6.58 -5.13
C ARG A 39 -7.34 5.22 -4.67
N LEU A 40 -6.77 4.15 -5.21
CA LEU A 40 -7.13 2.78 -4.81
C LEU A 40 -6.72 2.48 -3.37
N LEU A 41 -5.52 2.92 -2.96
CA LEU A 41 -5.06 2.82 -1.57
C LEU A 41 -5.99 3.57 -0.60
N LEU A 42 -6.39 4.80 -0.92
CA LEU A 42 -7.33 5.55 -0.09
C LEU A 42 -8.67 4.83 0.05
N ARG A 43 -9.18 4.28 -1.06
CA ARG A 43 -10.41 3.48 -1.04
C ARG A 43 -10.27 2.23 -0.16
N GLU A 44 -9.12 1.56 -0.20
CA GLU A 44 -8.85 0.41 0.68
C GLU A 44 -8.79 0.83 2.16
N LEU A 45 -8.12 1.94 2.47
CA LEU A 45 -8.09 2.50 3.82
C LEU A 45 -9.50 2.84 4.33
N ASP A 46 -10.34 3.45 3.50
CA ASP A 46 -11.74 3.75 3.85
C ASP A 46 -12.55 2.47 4.16
N LEU A 47 -12.35 1.41 3.37
CA LEU A 47 -12.98 0.11 3.60
C LEU A 47 -12.52 -0.53 4.91
N LYS A 48 -11.25 -0.32 5.31
CA LYS A 48 -10.65 -0.87 6.53
C LYS A 48 -10.80 0.01 7.76
N ALA A 49 -11.18 1.29 7.60
CA ALA A 49 -11.23 2.27 8.68
C ALA A 49 -12.15 1.85 9.84
N GLN A 50 -13.19 1.05 9.57
CA GLN A 50 -14.08 0.53 10.60
C GLN A 50 -13.37 -0.43 11.57
N ASP A 51 -12.42 -1.22 11.06
CA ASP A 51 -11.69 -2.22 11.84
C ASP A 51 -10.69 -1.59 12.82
N TRP A 52 -10.33 -0.31 12.61
CA TRP A 52 -9.30 0.39 13.38
C TRP A 52 -9.82 1.49 14.29
N ARG A 53 -11.15 1.58 14.47
CA ARG A 53 -11.75 2.62 15.32
C ARG A 53 -11.23 2.51 16.76
N GLY A 54 -10.77 3.64 17.30
CA GLY A 54 -10.27 3.75 18.66
C GLY A 54 -8.80 3.33 18.84
N LEU A 55 -8.13 2.88 17.76
CA LEU A 55 -6.69 2.70 17.76
C LEU A 55 -6.00 4.04 17.52
N SER A 56 -4.88 4.27 18.19
CA SER A 56 -4.03 5.44 17.93
C SER A 56 -2.89 5.04 17.00
N LEU A 57 -2.66 5.81 15.94
CA LEU A 57 -1.48 5.64 15.09
C LEU A 57 -0.22 5.81 15.94
N LYS A 58 0.77 4.94 15.72
CA LYS A 58 2.07 5.00 16.39
C LYS A 58 2.89 6.20 15.94
#